data_AF-A0A379LHP9-F1
#
_entry.id   AF-A0A379LHP9-F1
#
_cell.length_a   1.000
_cell.length_b   1.000
_cell.length_c   1.000
_cell.angle_alpha   90.00
_cell.angle_beta   90.00
_cell.angle_gamma   90.00
#
_symmetry.space_group_name_H-M   'P 1'
#
loop_
_entity.id
_entity.type
_entity.pdbx_description
1 polymer ?
#
loop_
_entity_poly.entity_id
_entity_poly.type
_entity_poly.pdbx_seq_one_letter_code
_entity_poly.pdbx_strand_id
1 'polypeptide(L)'
;MPNTAGNNPGNNLDNGSNGLADKAVAPAYATASPSLTKRPKLIPNRQHALLWYVLSLVVIGLDQWTKWLAELKLNFHEPVAVIEPILNWTLAYNYGAAFSFLADQGGWQKWFFAGLSLAMSLFLVIYLTRAPRQAKLLNVGLALILGGAIGNLIDRVRIGKVIDFIHVHYADVWHYPIFNVADIAICTGVAIVVIDMLFLEGKRNAKFQA
;
A
#
# COMPACT_ATOMS: atom_id res chain seq x y z
N MET A 1 20.02 -49.31 99.44
CA MET A 1 19.53 -48.25 98.53
C MET A 1 19.48 -48.85 97.14
N PRO A 2 18.32 -48.86 96.46
CA PRO A 2 18.05 -49.83 95.41
C PRO A 2 18.39 -49.27 94.02
N ASN A 3 19.03 -50.09 93.18
CA ASN A 3 18.49 -50.35 91.84
C ASN A 3 19.10 -51.66 91.31
N THR A 4 18.31 -52.73 91.30
CA THR A 4 18.67 -54.04 90.72
C THR A 4 17.48 -54.56 89.93
N ALA A 5 17.75 -54.97 88.70
CA ALA A 5 17.00 -55.89 87.80
C ALA A 5 16.90 -55.22 86.42
N GLY A 6 17.20 -55.86 85.30
CA GLY A 6 17.43 -57.27 85.01
C GLY A 6 17.67 -57.38 83.51
N ASN A 7 18.34 -58.46 83.11
CA ASN A 7 18.92 -58.69 81.80
C ASN A 7 17.93 -59.40 80.85
N ASN A 8 18.05 -59.11 79.55
CA ASN A 8 17.90 -60.03 78.39
C ASN A 8 16.47 -60.42 77.88
N PRO A 9 16.32 -61.07 76.70
CA PRO A 9 16.55 -60.66 75.30
C PRO A 9 15.34 -60.93 74.37
N GLY A 10 15.42 -60.57 73.07
CA GLY A 10 14.83 -61.41 72.02
C GLY A 10 14.11 -60.70 70.86
N ASN A 11 14.59 -61.02 69.65
CA ASN A 11 13.90 -61.18 68.36
C ASN A 11 13.10 -60.00 67.78
N ASN A 12 13.56 -59.38 66.69
CA ASN A 12 13.48 -59.85 65.29
C ASN A 12 12.04 -59.87 64.75
N LEU A 13 11.81 -59.05 63.71
CA LEU A 13 11.05 -59.31 62.47
C LEU A 13 10.34 -58.05 61.96
N ASP A 14 10.92 -57.51 60.89
CA ASP A 14 10.29 -57.03 59.66
C ASP A 14 8.78 -56.68 59.69
N ASN A 15 8.43 -55.42 59.42
CA ASN A 15 7.25 -55.12 58.61
C ASN A 15 7.29 -53.70 58.04
N GLY A 16 7.06 -53.61 56.74
CA GLY A 16 7.12 -52.36 55.98
C GLY A 16 5.86 -51.50 56.05
N SER A 17 5.93 -50.45 55.22
CA SER A 17 4.84 -49.59 54.73
C SER A 17 4.22 -48.58 55.71
N ASN A 18 4.55 -47.31 55.52
CA ASN A 18 3.62 -46.29 54.99
C ASN A 18 4.24 -44.89 55.04
N GLY A 19 4.80 -44.47 53.91
CA GLY A 19 5.16 -43.08 53.63
C GLY A 19 4.35 -42.58 52.45
N LEU A 20 3.30 -41.81 52.74
CA LEU A 20 2.55 -41.02 51.78
C LEU A 20 3.43 -39.92 51.19
N ALA A 21 3.53 -39.82 49.86
CA ALA A 21 3.80 -38.58 49.14
C ALA A 21 3.47 -38.72 47.64
N ASP A 22 2.39 -38.05 47.24
CA ASP A 22 2.08 -37.47 45.92
C ASP A 22 2.52 -38.20 44.63
N LYS A 23 1.57 -38.90 44.02
CA LYS A 23 1.52 -39.06 42.56
C LYS A 23 0.89 -37.82 41.94
N ALA A 24 1.68 -36.79 41.68
CA ALA A 24 1.29 -35.75 40.73
C ALA A 24 1.30 -36.34 39.31
N VAL A 25 0.12 -36.67 38.78
CA VAL A 25 -0.06 -37.01 37.37
C VAL A 25 0.13 -35.73 36.57
N ALA A 26 1.27 -35.61 35.88
CA ALA A 26 1.50 -34.51 34.95
C ALA A 26 0.43 -34.55 33.85
N PRO A 27 -0.24 -33.42 33.54
CA PRO A 27 -1.24 -33.41 32.49
C PRO A 27 -0.59 -33.63 31.12
N ALA A 28 -1.16 -34.53 30.32
CA ALA A 28 -0.73 -34.90 28.97
C ALA A 28 -1.02 -33.80 27.92
N TYR A 29 -0.71 -32.55 28.22
CA TYR A 29 -0.86 -31.40 27.30
C TYR A 29 0.48 -30.73 26.96
N ALA A 30 1.61 -31.42 27.16
CA ALA A 30 2.87 -31.02 26.55
C ALA A 30 2.87 -31.36 25.04
N THR A 31 1.83 -30.96 24.32
CA THR A 31 1.84 -30.95 22.86
C THR A 31 2.66 -29.74 22.44
N ALA A 32 3.86 -30.03 21.92
CA ALA A 32 4.75 -29.18 21.16
C ALA A 32 4.28 -27.73 20.96
N SER A 33 5.00 -26.78 21.58
CA SER A 33 4.94 -25.37 21.15
C SER A 33 5.16 -25.32 19.64
N PRO A 34 4.22 -24.78 18.84
CA PRO A 34 4.44 -24.66 17.41
C PRO A 34 5.67 -23.78 17.24
N SER A 35 6.71 -24.34 16.61
CA SER A 35 7.93 -23.61 16.30
C SER A 35 7.52 -22.26 15.68
N LEU A 36 7.92 -21.16 16.32
CA LEU A 36 7.69 -19.80 15.83
C LEU A 36 8.10 -19.76 14.35
N THR A 37 7.08 -19.78 13.49
CA THR A 37 7.21 -19.86 12.04
C THR A 37 8.18 -18.78 11.60
N LYS A 38 9.33 -19.20 11.06
CA LYS A 38 10.35 -18.33 10.51
C LYS A 38 9.68 -17.51 9.42
N ARG A 39 9.35 -16.25 9.70
CA ARG A 39 8.68 -15.38 8.71
C ARG A 39 9.52 -15.41 7.43
N PRO A 40 8.93 -15.67 6.26
CA PRO A 40 9.68 -15.70 5.03
C PRO A 40 10.40 -14.36 4.88
N LYS A 41 11.71 -14.41 4.59
CA LYS A 41 12.50 -13.18 4.40
C LYS A 41 11.92 -12.44 3.19
N LEU A 42 11.26 -11.31 3.43
CA LEU A 42 10.87 -10.39 2.37
C LEU A 42 12.13 -9.93 1.65
N ILE A 43 12.23 -10.27 0.36
CA ILE A 43 13.34 -9.80 -0.49
C ILE A 43 12.91 -8.44 -1.05
N PRO A 44 13.55 -7.34 -0.64
CA PRO A 44 13.21 -6.02 -1.13
C PRO A 44 13.54 -5.88 -2.62
N ASN A 45 12.74 -5.09 -3.32
CA ASN A 45 12.77 -4.92 -4.77
C ASN A 45 13.95 -4.11 -5.32
N ARG A 46 15.05 -3.90 -4.56
CA ARG A 46 16.11 -2.91 -4.89
C ARG A 46 16.56 -2.88 -6.36
N GLN A 47 17.03 -3.99 -6.92
CA GLN A 47 17.51 -4.04 -8.31
C GLN A 47 16.37 -4.08 -9.35
N HIS A 48 15.20 -4.58 -8.97
CA HIS A 48 14.04 -4.70 -9.87
C HIS A 48 13.13 -3.47 -9.82
N ALA A 49 13.38 -2.55 -8.88
CA ALA A 49 12.77 -1.22 -8.82
C ALA A 49 12.96 -0.46 -10.14
N LEU A 50 14.08 -0.67 -10.84
CA LEU A 50 14.38 -0.03 -12.11
C LEU A 50 13.28 -0.25 -13.16
N LEU A 51 12.76 -1.48 -13.28
CA LEU A 51 11.67 -1.78 -14.22
C LEU A 51 10.41 -0.95 -13.91
N TRP A 52 10.10 -0.79 -12.63
CA TRP A 52 8.93 -0.05 -12.18
C TRP A 52 9.12 1.47 -12.31
N TYR A 53 10.35 1.96 -12.16
CA TYR A 53 10.67 3.34 -12.52
C TYR A 53 10.57 3.58 -14.02
N VAL A 54 10.98 2.62 -14.87
CA VAL A 54 10.77 2.71 -16.32
C VAL A 54 9.27 2.79 -16.64
N LEU A 55 8.43 1.98 -16.00
CA LEU A 55 6.97 2.08 -16.14
C LEU A 55 6.46 3.48 -15.72
N SER A 56 6.97 4.02 -14.62
CA SER A 56 6.62 5.38 -14.16
C SER A 56 7.04 6.44 -15.19
N LEU A 57 8.22 6.31 -15.79
CA LEU A 57 8.71 7.19 -16.85
C LEU A 57 7.86 7.11 -18.11
N VAL A 58 7.39 5.92 -18.49
CA VAL A 58 6.45 5.76 -19.62
C VAL A 58 5.15 6.50 -19.34
N VAL A 59 4.58 6.37 -18.14
CA VAL A 59 3.36 7.09 -17.74
C VAL A 59 3.59 8.61 -17.80
N ILE A 60 4.72 9.11 -17.26
CA ILE A 60 5.07 10.53 -17.32
C ILE A 60 5.18 11.01 -18.77
N GLY A 61 5.85 10.24 -19.63
CA GLY A 61 6.01 10.57 -21.04
C GLY A 61 4.68 10.64 -21.79
N LEU A 62 3.78 9.66 -21.56
CA LEU A 62 2.45 9.64 -22.15
C LEU A 62 1.57 10.79 -21.64
N ASP A 63 1.59 11.08 -20.35
CA ASP A 63 0.86 12.20 -19.76
C ASP A 63 1.31 13.54 -20.36
N GLN A 64 2.60 13.82 -20.34
CA GLN A 64 3.13 15.08 -20.86
C GLN A 64 2.92 15.22 -22.38
N TRP A 65 3.05 14.13 -23.14
CA TRP A 65 2.79 14.14 -24.57
C TRP A 65 1.32 14.43 -24.90
N THR A 66 0.39 13.78 -24.19
CA THR A 66 -1.05 13.98 -24.42
C THR A 66 -1.52 15.36 -23.98
N LYS A 67 -0.99 15.91 -22.88
CA LYS A 67 -1.24 17.31 -22.47
C LYS A 67 -0.73 18.32 -23.48
N TRP A 68 0.48 18.14 -23.98
CA TRP A 68 1.03 18.97 -25.05
C TRP A 68 0.16 18.91 -26.32
N LEU A 69 -0.33 17.73 -26.69
CA LEU A 69 -1.23 17.57 -27.84
C LEU A 69 -2.57 18.28 -27.60
N ALA A 70 -3.12 18.21 -26.39
CA ALA A 70 -4.35 18.89 -26.02
C ALA A 70 -4.20 20.42 -26.14
N GLU A 71 -3.13 21.00 -25.59
CA GLU A 71 -2.86 22.45 -25.73
C GLU A 71 -2.65 22.88 -27.19
N LEU A 72 -2.08 22.00 -28.02
CA LEU A 72 -1.82 22.30 -29.43
C LEU A 72 -3.09 22.25 -30.30
N LYS A 73 -4.07 21.40 -29.94
CA LYS A 73 -5.19 21.04 -30.82
C LYS A 73 -6.56 21.52 -30.35
N LEU A 74 -6.70 21.88 -29.08
CA LEU A 74 -7.98 22.24 -28.49
C LEU A 74 -7.99 23.71 -28.09
N ASN A 75 -9.15 24.34 -28.23
CA ASN A 75 -9.40 25.65 -27.65
C ASN A 75 -9.89 25.49 -26.21
N PHE A 76 -9.57 26.48 -25.37
CA PHE A 76 -9.95 26.46 -23.96
C PHE A 76 -11.47 26.40 -23.79
N HIS A 77 -11.95 25.40 -23.05
CA HIS A 77 -13.37 25.14 -22.77
C HIS A 77 -14.27 24.97 -23.99
N GLU A 78 -13.71 24.70 -25.17
CA GLU A 78 -14.48 24.34 -26.36
C GLU A 78 -14.49 22.81 -26.53
N PRO A 79 -15.62 22.13 -26.34
CA PRO A 79 -15.69 20.67 -26.47
C PRO A 79 -15.57 20.22 -27.92
N VAL A 80 -14.73 19.22 -28.16
CA VAL A 80 -14.63 18.49 -29.43
C VAL A 80 -15.16 17.09 -29.21
N ALA A 81 -16.26 16.76 -29.90
CA ALA A 81 -16.93 15.48 -29.77
C ALA A 81 -16.05 14.29 -30.21
N VAL A 82 -16.01 13.25 -29.39
CA VAL A 82 -15.33 11.97 -29.70
C VAL A 82 -16.36 10.85 -29.80
N ILE A 83 -17.21 10.72 -28.77
CA ILE A 83 -18.29 9.74 -28.70
C ILE A 83 -19.50 10.42 -28.07
N GLU A 84 -20.43 10.91 -28.88
CA GLU A 84 -21.67 11.48 -28.35
C GLU A 84 -22.59 10.38 -27.78
N PRO A 85 -23.24 10.57 -26.61
CA PRO A 85 -23.23 11.75 -25.72
C PRO A 85 -22.28 11.61 -24.50
N ILE A 86 -21.19 10.86 -24.63
CA ILE A 86 -20.42 10.31 -23.50
C ILE A 86 -19.04 10.96 -23.33
N LEU A 87 -18.35 11.28 -24.42
CA LEU A 87 -16.93 11.64 -24.38
C LEU A 87 -16.61 12.77 -25.35
N ASN A 88 -16.03 13.83 -24.78
CA ASN A 88 -15.43 14.94 -25.48
C ASN A 88 -13.94 15.07 -25.13
N TRP A 89 -13.18 15.65 -26.04
CA TRP A 89 -11.95 16.35 -25.69
C TRP A 89 -12.31 17.78 -25.30
N THR A 90 -11.89 18.25 -24.14
CA THR A 90 -12.20 19.63 -23.68
C THR A 90 -11.06 20.16 -22.86
N LEU A 91 -10.31 21.13 -23.38
CA LEU A 91 -9.15 21.69 -22.68
C LEU A 91 -9.58 22.53 -21.48
N ALA A 92 -9.11 22.14 -20.30
CA ALA A 92 -9.32 22.84 -19.04
C ALA A 92 -8.01 22.99 -18.26
N TYR A 93 -7.95 24.00 -17.41
CA TYR A 93 -6.80 24.25 -16.54
C TYR A 93 -7.21 24.18 -15.08
N ASN A 94 -6.65 23.20 -14.38
CA ASN A 94 -7.00 22.91 -13.00
C ASN A 94 -5.95 23.48 -12.04
N TYR A 95 -6.37 24.50 -11.29
CA TYR A 95 -5.56 25.16 -10.26
C TYR A 95 -5.70 24.50 -8.87
N GLY A 96 -6.43 23.39 -8.77
CA GLY A 96 -6.88 22.80 -7.51
C GLY A 96 -8.28 23.23 -7.10
N ALA A 97 -9.17 23.46 -8.08
CA ALA A 97 -10.46 24.10 -7.86
C ALA A 97 -11.43 23.30 -6.96
N ALA A 98 -11.21 22.00 -6.80
CA ALA A 98 -11.97 21.18 -5.84
C ALA A 98 -11.84 21.68 -4.39
N PHE A 99 -10.81 22.47 -4.10
CA PHE A 99 -10.59 23.13 -2.80
C PHE A 99 -10.80 24.65 -2.88
N SER A 100 -11.49 25.13 -3.93
CA SER A 100 -11.72 26.56 -4.11
C SER A 100 -12.62 27.18 -3.04
N PHE A 101 -13.37 26.37 -2.28
CA PHE A 101 -14.10 26.85 -1.10
C PHE A 101 -13.18 27.36 0.03
N LEU A 102 -11.87 27.12 -0.07
CA LEU A 102 -10.82 27.67 0.81
C LEU A 102 -9.94 28.72 0.08
N ALA A 103 -10.37 29.20 -1.10
CA ALA A 103 -9.53 29.97 -2.02
C ALA A 103 -9.53 31.49 -1.85
N ASP A 104 -10.37 32.05 -1.00
CA ASP A 104 -10.61 33.51 -0.94
C ASP A 104 -9.36 34.35 -0.61
N GLN A 105 -8.18 33.75 -0.42
CA GLN A 105 -6.96 34.39 0.07
C GLN A 105 -5.65 33.95 -0.65
N GLY A 106 -5.62 33.88 -1.99
CA GLY A 106 -4.33 34.12 -2.68
C GLY A 106 -3.60 32.93 -3.32
N GLY A 107 -4.32 31.96 -3.90
CA GLY A 107 -3.72 30.99 -4.84
C GLY A 107 -2.69 30.03 -4.24
N TRP A 108 -2.75 29.82 -2.91
CA TRP A 108 -1.87 28.92 -2.16
C TRP A 108 -2.02 27.46 -2.60
N GLN A 109 -3.17 27.09 -3.17
CA GLN A 109 -3.49 25.73 -3.62
C GLN A 109 -2.45 25.18 -4.58
N LYS A 110 -1.93 26.03 -5.48
CA LYS A 110 -0.91 25.61 -6.45
C LYS A 110 0.34 25.06 -5.74
N TRP A 111 0.78 25.74 -4.68
CA TRP A 111 1.95 25.37 -3.90
C TRP A 111 1.67 24.18 -2.98
N PHE A 112 0.48 24.14 -2.40
CA PHE A 112 0.06 23.00 -1.58
C PHE A 112 0.00 21.71 -2.40
N PHE A 113 -0.67 21.70 -3.56
CA PHE A 113 -0.77 20.51 -4.39
C PHE A 113 0.57 20.13 -5.03
N ALA A 114 1.40 21.10 -5.39
CA ALA A 114 2.77 20.82 -5.81
C ALA A 114 3.58 20.17 -4.68
N GLY A 115 3.52 20.72 -3.46
CA GLY A 115 4.21 20.17 -2.29
C GLY A 115 3.72 18.77 -1.92
N LEU A 116 2.41 18.54 -1.93
CA LEU A 116 1.81 17.23 -1.68
C LEU A 116 2.24 16.21 -2.75
N SER A 117 2.17 16.58 -4.03
CA SER A 117 2.58 15.67 -5.10
C SER A 117 4.09 15.37 -5.05
N LEU A 118 4.92 16.35 -4.71
CA LEU A 118 6.35 16.15 -4.48
C LEU A 118 6.60 15.19 -3.31
N ALA A 119 5.96 15.42 -2.16
CA ALA A 119 6.11 14.57 -0.99
C ALA A 119 5.68 13.12 -1.28
N MET A 120 4.55 12.92 -1.98
CA MET A 120 4.08 11.59 -2.38
C MET A 120 5.00 10.94 -3.40
N SER A 121 5.52 11.69 -4.36
CA SER A 121 6.48 11.18 -5.34
C SER A 121 7.77 10.70 -4.65
N LEU A 122 8.34 11.49 -3.73
CA LEU A 122 9.53 11.11 -2.97
C LEU A 122 9.27 9.87 -2.09
N PHE A 123 8.13 9.84 -1.40
CA PHE A 123 7.71 8.68 -0.61
C PHE A 123 7.63 7.42 -1.49
N LEU A 124 6.97 7.50 -2.65
CA LEU A 124 6.79 6.35 -3.55
C LEU A 124 8.10 5.90 -4.18
N VAL A 125 8.99 6.82 -4.57
CA VAL A 125 10.34 6.47 -5.03
C VAL A 125 11.04 5.61 -3.98
N ILE A 126 11.03 6.04 -2.73
CA ILE A 126 11.68 5.31 -1.64
C ILE A 126 10.95 3.99 -1.36
N TYR A 127 9.62 4.00 -1.30
CA TYR A 127 8.82 2.84 -0.95
C TYR A 127 8.93 1.71 -1.99
N LEU A 128 9.01 2.04 -3.28
CA LEU A 128 9.14 1.07 -4.36
C LEU A 128 10.40 0.21 -4.26
N THR A 129 11.48 0.74 -3.66
CA THR A 129 12.72 -0.02 -3.38
C THR A 129 12.56 -1.02 -2.22
N ARG A 130 11.62 -0.75 -1.31
CA ARG A 130 11.34 -1.54 -0.11
C ARG A 130 10.19 -2.53 -0.29
N ALA A 131 9.33 -2.30 -1.28
CA ALA A 131 8.22 -3.19 -1.59
C ALA A 131 8.69 -4.63 -1.86
N PRO A 132 7.87 -5.65 -1.53
CA PRO A 132 8.22 -7.05 -1.80
C PRO A 132 8.40 -7.26 -3.30
N ARG A 133 9.55 -7.81 -3.71
CA ARG A 133 9.84 -8.06 -5.13
C ARG A 133 8.78 -8.96 -5.79
N GLN A 134 8.23 -9.90 -5.03
CA GLN A 134 7.25 -10.87 -5.52
C GLN A 134 5.84 -10.28 -5.63
N ALA A 135 5.57 -9.14 -4.98
CA ALA A 135 4.32 -8.41 -5.06
C ALA A 135 4.25 -7.59 -6.37
N LYS A 136 4.29 -8.28 -7.53
CA LYS A 136 4.33 -7.60 -8.84
C LYS A 136 3.14 -6.66 -9.04
N LEU A 137 1.94 -7.08 -8.63
CA LEU A 137 0.74 -6.27 -8.81
C LEU A 137 0.80 -4.99 -7.96
N LEU A 138 1.21 -5.09 -6.70
CA LEU A 138 1.52 -3.94 -5.86
C LEU A 138 2.54 -3.00 -6.52
N ASN A 139 3.65 -3.53 -7.03
CA ASN A 139 4.70 -2.72 -7.67
C ASN A 139 4.21 -2.00 -8.94
N VAL A 140 3.33 -2.64 -9.73
CA VAL A 140 2.64 -1.98 -10.87
C VAL A 140 1.80 -0.82 -10.36
N GLY A 141 0.95 -1.04 -9.36
CA GLY A 141 0.09 0.00 -8.81
C GLY A 141 0.89 1.20 -8.30
N LEU A 142 1.94 0.95 -7.51
CA LEU A 142 2.84 1.99 -7.00
C LEU A 142 3.54 2.78 -8.13
N ALA A 143 3.98 2.11 -9.19
CA ALA A 143 4.59 2.76 -10.35
C ALA A 143 3.63 3.66 -11.12
N LEU A 144 2.37 3.22 -11.29
CA LEU A 144 1.34 4.03 -11.93
C LEU A 144 1.04 5.29 -11.11
N ILE A 145 0.88 5.16 -9.79
CA ILE A 145 0.67 6.31 -8.88
C ILE A 145 1.86 7.26 -8.95
N LEU A 146 3.10 6.74 -8.91
CA LEU A 146 4.31 7.55 -9.00
C LEU A 146 4.39 8.33 -10.32
N GLY A 147 4.14 7.64 -11.44
CA GLY A 147 4.15 8.25 -12.76
C GLY A 147 3.10 9.36 -12.89
N GLY A 148 1.87 9.10 -12.48
CA GLY A 148 0.80 10.09 -12.50
C GLY A 148 1.05 11.27 -11.55
N ALA A 149 1.53 11.02 -10.33
CA ALA A 149 1.88 12.07 -9.38
C ALA A 149 2.96 13.01 -9.95
N ILE A 150 4.03 12.46 -10.53
CA ILE A 150 5.08 13.24 -11.16
C ILE A 150 4.56 14.00 -12.40
N GLY A 151 3.76 13.37 -13.28
CA GLY A 151 3.18 14.05 -14.44
C GLY A 151 2.39 15.30 -14.05
N ASN A 152 1.53 15.17 -13.05
CA ASN A 152 0.76 16.29 -12.49
C ASN A 152 1.59 17.28 -11.66
N LEU A 153 2.74 16.88 -11.12
CA LEU A 153 3.70 17.78 -10.45
C LEU A 153 4.45 18.64 -11.48
N ILE A 154 4.83 18.06 -12.61
CA ILE A 154 5.56 18.77 -13.67
C ILE A 154 4.77 19.99 -14.13
N ASP A 155 3.47 19.85 -14.43
CA ASP A 155 2.64 20.99 -14.85
C ASP A 155 2.56 22.04 -13.74
N ARG A 156 2.32 21.63 -12.49
CA ARG A 156 2.22 22.56 -11.36
C ARG A 156 3.49 23.38 -11.15
N VAL A 157 4.65 22.76 -11.32
CA VAL A 157 5.95 23.46 -11.20
C VAL A 157 6.21 24.35 -12.42
N ARG A 158 5.88 23.90 -13.63
CA ARG A 158 6.18 24.63 -14.88
C ARG A 158 5.22 25.77 -15.17
N ILE A 159 3.93 25.53 -15.04
CA ILE A 159 2.85 26.42 -15.49
C ILE A 159 1.85 26.78 -14.38
N GLY A 160 2.02 26.27 -13.16
CA GLY A 160 1.22 26.64 -11.99
C GLY A 160 -0.18 26.04 -11.94
N LYS A 161 -0.52 25.14 -12.86
CA LYS A 161 -1.82 24.47 -13.03
C LYS A 161 -1.62 23.11 -13.67
N VAL A 162 -2.66 22.28 -13.72
CA VAL A 162 -2.67 21.01 -14.46
C VAL A 162 -3.49 21.17 -15.73
N ILE A 163 -3.03 20.55 -16.82
CA ILE A 163 -3.75 20.50 -18.09
C ILE A 163 -4.67 19.27 -18.07
N ASP A 164 -5.98 19.51 -18.13
CA ASP A 164 -7.01 18.48 -18.19
C ASP A 164 -7.70 18.54 -19.56
N PHE A 165 -8.08 17.39 -20.11
CA PHE A 165 -8.63 17.33 -21.47
C PHE A 165 -9.62 16.19 -21.75
N ILE A 166 -9.71 15.21 -20.86
CA ILE A 166 -10.64 14.07 -21.00
C ILE A 166 -11.94 14.43 -20.29
N HIS A 167 -13.00 14.65 -21.06
CA HIS A 167 -14.29 15.10 -20.54
C HIS A 167 -15.35 14.02 -20.77
N VAL A 168 -15.67 13.28 -19.70
CA VAL A 168 -16.75 12.29 -19.69
C VAL A 168 -18.03 12.95 -19.20
N HIS A 169 -19.11 12.80 -19.94
CA HIS A 169 -20.41 13.40 -19.63
C HIS A 169 -21.55 12.47 -20.06
N TYR A 170 -22.79 12.88 -19.80
CA TYR A 170 -23.99 12.27 -20.37
C TYR A 170 -24.91 13.39 -20.82
N ALA A 171 -24.82 13.73 -22.11
CA ALA A 171 -25.47 14.89 -22.70
C ALA A 171 -25.21 16.14 -21.81
N ASP A 172 -26.24 16.95 -21.56
CA ASP A 172 -26.20 18.10 -20.65
C ASP A 172 -26.67 17.76 -19.21
N VAL A 173 -26.95 16.49 -18.92
CA VAL A 173 -27.57 16.07 -17.66
C VAL A 173 -26.53 15.87 -16.56
N TRP A 174 -25.35 15.38 -16.92
CA TRP A 174 -24.31 15.04 -15.95
C TRP A 174 -22.92 15.17 -16.58
N HIS A 175 -21.97 15.70 -15.81
CA HIS A 175 -20.58 15.86 -16.21
C HIS A 175 -19.66 15.34 -15.11
N TYR A 176 -18.70 14.51 -15.47
CA TYR A 176 -17.58 14.18 -14.60
C TYR A 176 -16.53 15.30 -14.67
N PRO A 177 -15.79 15.61 -13.58
CA PRO A 177 -14.69 16.55 -13.65
C PRO A 177 -13.70 16.16 -14.76
N ILE A 178 -13.30 17.12 -15.60
CA ILE A 178 -12.34 16.87 -16.68
C ILE A 178 -11.00 16.45 -16.06
N PHE A 179 -10.38 15.42 -16.63
CA PHE A 179 -9.17 14.80 -16.10
C PHE A 179 -8.14 14.53 -17.19
N ASN A 180 -7.01 13.92 -16.83
CA ASN A 180 -5.93 13.59 -17.75
C ASN A 180 -5.38 12.16 -17.55
N VAL A 181 -4.33 11.81 -18.31
CA VAL A 181 -3.70 10.48 -18.27
C VAL A 181 -3.01 10.22 -16.92
N ALA A 182 -2.39 11.23 -16.29
CA ALA A 182 -1.86 11.10 -14.94
C ALA A 182 -2.95 10.74 -13.92
N ASP A 183 -4.16 11.30 -14.02
CA ASP A 183 -5.28 10.98 -13.12
C ASP A 183 -5.76 9.54 -13.31
N ILE A 184 -5.85 9.07 -14.57
CA ILE A 184 -6.15 7.66 -14.88
C ILE A 184 -5.12 6.74 -14.23
N ALA A 185 -3.83 7.08 -14.34
CA ALA A 185 -2.74 6.29 -13.76
C ALA A 185 -2.82 6.26 -12.22
N ILE A 186 -3.10 7.39 -11.58
CA ILE A 186 -3.29 7.45 -10.12
C ILE A 186 -4.49 6.60 -9.70
N CYS A 187 -5.66 6.79 -10.33
CA CYS A 187 -6.89 6.08 -9.98
C CYS A 187 -6.73 4.57 -10.14
N THR A 188 -6.21 4.14 -11.29
CA THR A 188 -5.95 2.73 -11.60
C THR A 188 -4.90 2.14 -10.66
N GLY A 189 -3.82 2.88 -10.41
CA GLY A 189 -2.76 2.45 -9.51
C GLY A 189 -3.25 2.26 -8.07
N VAL A 190 -4.06 3.19 -7.55
CA VAL A 190 -4.69 3.07 -6.23
C VAL A 190 -5.61 1.85 -6.17
N ALA A 191 -6.46 1.64 -7.18
CA ALA A 191 -7.33 0.47 -7.24
C ALA A 191 -6.53 -0.84 -7.21
N ILE A 192 -5.43 -0.92 -7.97
CA ILE A 192 -4.53 -2.07 -8.00
C ILE A 192 -3.87 -2.32 -6.63
N VAL A 193 -3.37 -1.27 -5.97
CA VAL A 193 -2.76 -1.38 -4.63
C VAL A 193 -3.79 -1.90 -3.61
N VAL A 194 -5.00 -1.35 -3.61
CA VAL A 194 -6.09 -1.78 -2.71
C VAL A 194 -6.44 -3.25 -2.97
N ILE A 195 -6.56 -3.66 -4.23
CA ILE A 195 -6.84 -5.06 -4.59
C ILE A 195 -5.71 -5.99 -4.11
N ASP A 196 -4.44 -5.62 -4.28
CA ASP A 196 -3.32 -6.45 -3.80
C ASP A 196 -3.35 -6.62 -2.28
N MET A 197 -3.55 -5.51 -1.55
CA MET A 197 -3.60 -5.50 -0.08
C MET A 197 -4.77 -6.32 0.47
N LEU A 198 -5.97 -6.18 -0.10
CA LEU A 198 -7.16 -6.85 0.42
C LEU A 198 -7.22 -8.35 0.05
N PHE A 199 -6.75 -8.73 -1.13
CA PHE A 199 -7.03 -10.08 -1.66
C PHE A 199 -5.80 -10.94 -1.93
N LEU A 200 -4.62 -10.35 -2.14
CA LEU A 200 -3.44 -11.07 -2.64
C LEU A 200 -2.32 -11.16 -1.61
N GLU A 201 -2.23 -10.22 -0.68
CA GLU A 201 -1.17 -10.20 0.34
C GLU A 201 -1.18 -11.46 1.22
N GLY A 202 -2.35 -11.86 1.73
CA GLY A 202 -2.48 -13.07 2.54
C GLY A 202 -2.10 -14.35 1.78
N LYS A 203 -2.55 -14.48 0.52
CA LYS A 203 -2.22 -15.63 -0.34
C LYS A 203 -0.72 -15.70 -0.64
N ARG A 204 -0.11 -14.55 -0.91
CA ARG A 204 1.33 -14.43 -1.16
C ARG A 204 2.13 -14.87 0.06
N ASN A 205 1.72 -14.43 1.26
CA ASN A 205 2.41 -14.78 2.50
C ASN A 205 2.29 -16.28 2.83
N ALA A 206 1.12 -16.90 2.60
CA ALA A 206 0.92 -18.34 2.79
C ALA A 206 1.79 -19.18 1.84
N LYS A 207 1.90 -18.77 0.57
CA LYS A 207 2.73 -19.47 -0.43
C LYS A 207 4.22 -19.48 -0.09
N PHE A 208 4.71 -18.49 0.66
CA PHE A 208 6.12 -18.44 1.10
C PHE A 208 6.37 -19.12 2.44
N GLN A 209 5.31 -19.57 3.13
CA GLN A 209 5.42 -20.33 4.38
C GLN A 209 5.26 -21.85 4.17
N ALA A 210 4.70 -22.27 3.04
CA ALA A 210 4.66 -23.66 2.57
C ALA A 210 5.95 -24.04 1.84
#